data_AF-A0A2M7NIW1-F1
#
_entry.id   AF-A0A2M7NIW1-F1
#
_cell.length_a   1.000
_cell.length_b   1.000
_cell.length_c   1.000
_cell.angle_alpha   90.00
_cell.angle_beta   90.00
_cell.angle_gamma   90.00
#
_symmetry.space_group_name_H-M   'P 1'
#
loop_
_entity.id
_entity.type
_entity.pdbx_description
1 polymer ?
#
loop_
_entity_poly.entity_id
_entity_poly.type
_entity_poly.pdbx_seq_one_letter_code
_entity_poly.pdbx_strand_id
1 'polypeptide(L)'
;MVGVIIYVGITKGNRGKLYYIFITFLIMGICIYTAINYSEIKKVDSSPVIMKFSYTNDLASSHLELRQDDTYLLTQNNFMGEEFSRGKYSIQDSIIKLGYISVGSVIKSETLLMRKGLADETILYQVDKDDNQYRIIEKTLPFILTTSK
;
A
#
# COMPACT_ATOMS: atom_id res chain seq x y z
N MET A 1 3.02 -25.19 30.87
CA MET A 1 3.25 -24.34 32.04
C MET A 1 4.76 -24.38 32.33
N VAL A 2 5.55 -23.59 31.61
CA VAL A 2 7.02 -23.55 31.75
C VAL A 2 7.37 -22.12 32.13
N GLY A 3 7.12 -21.80 33.39
CA GLY A 3 7.55 -20.58 34.02
C GLY A 3 8.59 -20.93 35.07
N VAL A 4 9.56 -20.04 35.23
CA VAL A 4 10.43 -19.91 36.41
C VAL A 4 11.65 -20.84 36.44
N ILE A 5 12.64 -20.58 35.58
CA ILE A 5 14.07 -20.69 35.96
C ILE A 5 14.84 -19.52 35.33
N ILE A 6 14.52 -18.28 35.73
CA ILE A 6 15.44 -17.15 35.60
C ILE A 6 15.33 -16.33 36.88
N TYR A 7 15.67 -16.93 38.02
CA TYR A 7 15.77 -16.18 39.28
C TYR A 7 16.80 -16.77 40.25
N VAL A 8 17.98 -17.14 39.75
CA VAL A 8 19.10 -17.41 40.66
C VAL A 8 20.37 -16.85 40.04
N GLY A 9 20.77 -15.66 40.49
CA GLY A 9 22.04 -15.03 40.10
C GLY A 9 22.05 -13.51 39.99
N ILE A 10 21.29 -12.77 40.81
CA ILE A 10 21.44 -11.30 40.90
C ILE A 10 22.14 -10.96 42.21
N THR A 11 23.47 -11.11 42.23
CA THR A 11 24.31 -10.49 43.26
C THR A 11 24.50 -9.01 42.95
N LYS A 12 24.30 -8.16 43.98
CA LYS A 12 24.56 -6.71 43.99
C LYS A 12 25.86 -6.36 43.25
N GLY A 13 25.76 -5.66 42.11
CA GLY A 13 26.93 -5.13 41.39
C GLY A 13 26.76 -4.91 39.89
N ASN A 14 25.71 -5.46 39.26
CA ASN A 14 25.64 -5.59 37.79
C ASN A 14 24.45 -4.88 37.12
N ARG A 15 23.88 -3.84 37.74
CA ARG A 15 22.69 -3.13 37.19
C ARG A 15 22.93 -2.58 35.77
N GLY A 16 24.15 -2.10 35.48
CA GLY A 16 24.53 -1.64 34.13
C GLY A 16 24.59 -2.77 33.10
N LYS A 17 25.15 -3.93 33.44
CA LYS A 17 25.20 -5.09 32.52
C LYS A 17 23.81 -5.65 32.22
N LEU A 18 22.91 -5.67 33.21
CA LEU A 18 21.53 -6.08 33.02
C LEU A 18 20.78 -5.11 32.07
N TYR A 19 21.04 -3.81 32.20
CA TYR A 19 20.51 -2.78 31.29
C TYR A 19 20.99 -2.97 29.85
N TYR A 20 22.29 -3.22 29.63
CA TYR A 20 22.81 -3.51 28.29
C TYR A 20 22.19 -4.77 27.69
N ILE A 21 22.08 -5.85 28.45
CA ILE A 21 21.43 -7.09 28.00
C ILE A 21 19.98 -6.81 27.60
N PHE A 22 19.23 -6.06 28.42
CA PHE A 22 17.85 -5.71 28.12
C PHE A 22 17.72 -4.86 26.85
N ILE A 23 18.58 -3.85 26.66
CA ILE A 23 18.62 -3.05 25.44
C ILE A 23 18.93 -3.92 24.22
N THR A 24 19.90 -4.84 24.32
CA THR A 24 20.25 -5.73 23.20
C THR A 24 19.06 -6.60 22.79
N PHE A 25 18.32 -7.16 23.74
CA PHE A 25 17.09 -7.91 23.44
C PHE A 25 15.99 -7.03 22.84
N LEU A 26 15.84 -5.80 23.31
CA LEU A 26 14.86 -4.85 22.78
C LEU A 26 15.19 -4.46 21.33
N ILE A 27 16.45 -4.12 21.04
CA ILE A 27 16.92 -3.83 19.67
C ILE A 27 16.73 -5.05 18.77
N MET A 28 17.13 -6.23 19.23
CA MET A 28 16.98 -7.47 18.46
C MET A 28 15.50 -7.77 18.17
N GLY A 29 14.61 -7.54 19.13
CA GLY A 29 13.16 -7.66 18.95
C GLY A 29 12.62 -6.69 17.89
N ILE A 30 13.07 -5.43 17.91
CA ILE A 30 12.69 -4.44 16.88
C ILE A 30 13.20 -4.88 15.50
N CYS A 31 14.44 -5.33 15.38
CA CYS A 31 15.01 -5.80 14.11
C CYS A 31 14.25 -7.02 13.55
N ILE A 32 13.88 -7.98 14.40
CA ILE A 32 13.10 -9.15 13.98
C ILE A 32 11.71 -8.69 13.51
N TYR A 33 11.06 -7.80 14.26
CA TYR A 33 9.74 -7.27 13.90
C TYR A 33 9.77 -6.55 12.55
N THR A 34 10.75 -5.68 12.31
CA THR A 34 10.88 -4.98 11.01
C THR A 34 11.19 -5.94 9.86
N ALA A 35 12.02 -6.96 10.08
CA ALA A 35 12.34 -7.98 9.08
C ALA A 35 11.10 -8.80 8.67
N ILE A 36 10.27 -9.20 9.63
CA ILE A 36 9.02 -9.93 9.35
C ILE A 36 8.08 -9.05 8.51
N ASN A 37 7.87 -7.79 8.91
CA ASN A 37 7.02 -6.86 8.16
C ASN A 37 7.53 -6.65 6.73
N TYR A 38 8.85 -6.49 6.54
CA TYR A 38 9.45 -6.36 5.21
C TYR A 38 9.22 -7.60 4.34
N SER A 39 9.33 -8.80 4.92
CA SER A 39 9.08 -10.05 4.20
C SER A 39 7.63 -10.19 3.73
N GLU A 40 6.66 -9.78 4.55
CA GLU A 40 5.24 -9.84 4.17
C GLU A 40 4.94 -8.86 3.04
N ILE A 41 5.49 -7.64 3.09
CA ILE A 41 5.39 -6.65 2.00
C ILE A 41 5.94 -7.24 0.70
N LYS A 42 7.13 -7.86 0.74
CA LYS A 42 7.78 -8.44 -0.44
C LYS A 42 6.96 -9.58 -1.08
N LYS A 43 6.24 -10.37 -0.27
CA LYS A 43 5.36 -11.43 -0.80
C LYS A 43 4.21 -10.81 -1.59
N VAL A 44 3.54 -9.80 -1.04
CA VAL A 44 2.45 -9.07 -1.73
C VAL A 44 2.97 -8.42 -3.01
N ASP A 45 4.19 -7.89 -2.99
CA ASP A 45 4.84 -7.26 -4.15
C ASP A 45 5.39 -8.22 -5.21
N SER A 46 5.28 -9.54 -5.01
CA SER A 46 5.79 -10.55 -5.96
C SER A 46 4.77 -11.01 -7.00
N SER A 47 3.48 -10.71 -6.79
CA SER A 47 2.41 -11.11 -7.70
C SER A 47 2.50 -10.36 -9.04
N PRO A 48 2.32 -11.04 -10.20
CA PRO A 48 2.38 -10.40 -11.51
C PRO A 48 1.40 -9.24 -11.66
N VAL A 49 1.87 -8.11 -12.19
CA VAL A 49 1.03 -6.98 -12.58
C VAL A 49 0.25 -7.31 -13.85
N ILE A 50 -1.07 -7.23 -13.79
CA ILE A 50 -1.98 -7.47 -14.92
C ILE A 50 -2.35 -6.16 -15.64
N MET A 51 -2.53 -5.07 -14.87
CA MET A 51 -2.81 -3.75 -15.40
C MET A 51 -2.06 -2.69 -14.61
N LYS A 52 -1.49 -1.72 -15.32
CA LYS A 52 -0.84 -0.56 -14.73
C LYS A 52 -1.43 0.71 -15.28
N PHE A 53 -1.93 1.56 -14.39
CA PHE A 53 -2.42 2.88 -14.71
C PHE A 53 -1.47 3.92 -14.16
N SER A 54 -1.09 4.89 -14.98
CA SER A 54 -0.16 5.94 -14.60
C SER A 54 -0.80 7.30 -14.78
N TYR A 55 -0.49 8.18 -13.85
CA TYR A 55 -0.81 9.59 -13.89
C TYR A 55 0.48 10.35 -13.59
N THR A 56 0.78 11.35 -14.40
CA THR A 56 1.93 12.23 -14.20
C THR A 56 1.52 13.66 -14.50
N ASN A 57 1.87 14.58 -13.62
CA ASN A 57 1.87 16.02 -13.86
C ASN A 57 3.25 16.60 -13.50
N ASP A 58 3.43 17.91 -13.64
CA ASP A 58 4.71 18.58 -13.43
C ASP A 58 5.27 18.48 -12.00
N LEU A 59 4.44 18.16 -11.00
CA LEU A 59 4.78 18.19 -9.57
C LEU A 59 4.61 16.84 -8.84
N ALA A 60 3.92 15.89 -9.47
CA ALA A 60 3.56 14.62 -8.87
C ALA A 60 3.33 13.54 -9.93
N SER A 61 3.63 12.30 -9.57
CA SER A 61 3.21 11.13 -10.34
C SER A 61 2.52 10.12 -9.45
N SER A 62 1.64 9.32 -10.01
CA SER A 62 0.96 8.24 -9.30
C SER A 62 0.78 7.05 -10.21
N HIS A 63 1.04 5.86 -9.68
CA HIS A 63 0.93 4.61 -10.40
C HIS A 63 0.02 3.66 -9.61
N LEU A 64 -1.02 3.15 -10.26
CA LEU A 64 -1.87 2.09 -9.74
C LEU A 64 -1.56 0.80 -10.49
N GLU A 65 -1.03 -0.19 -9.78
CA GLU A 65 -0.74 -1.51 -10.28
C GLU A 65 -1.77 -2.49 -9.73
N LEU A 66 -2.53 -3.14 -10.62
CA LEU A 66 -3.43 -4.23 -10.30
C LEU A 66 -2.72 -5.55 -10.58
N ARG A 67 -2.78 -6.48 -9.62
CA ARG A 67 -2.03 -7.74 -9.67
C ARG A 67 -2.94 -8.95 -9.75
N GLN A 68 -2.40 -10.06 -10.24
CA GLN A 68 -3.15 -11.29 -10.53
C GLN A 68 -3.80 -11.93 -9.29
N ASP A 69 -3.33 -11.62 -8.09
CA ASP A 69 -3.81 -12.15 -6.81
C ASP A 69 -4.85 -11.24 -6.12
N ASP A 70 -5.56 -10.42 -6.90
CA ASP A 70 -6.57 -9.46 -6.42
C ASP A 70 -6.02 -8.41 -5.44
N THR A 71 -4.71 -8.14 -5.47
CA THR A 71 -4.07 -7.05 -4.72
C THR A 71 -3.66 -5.88 -5.61
N TYR A 72 -3.67 -4.68 -5.06
CA TYR A 72 -3.16 -3.50 -5.75
C TYR A 72 -2.00 -2.86 -4.99
N LEU A 73 -1.11 -2.20 -5.74
CA LEU A 73 -0.12 -1.26 -5.23
C LEU A 73 -0.38 0.11 -5.85
N LEU A 74 -0.59 1.10 -4.99
CA LEU A 74 -0.68 2.50 -5.36
C LEU A 74 0.60 3.21 -4.89
N THR A 75 1.38 3.66 -5.84
CA THR A 75 2.58 4.47 -5.61
C THR A 75 2.26 5.92 -5.92
N GLN A 76 2.63 6.84 -5.03
CA GLN A 76 2.42 8.27 -5.21
C GLN A 76 3.72 9.00 -4.93
N ASN A 77 4.25 9.67 -5.95
CA ASN A 77 5.41 10.53 -5.84
C ASN A 77 4.93 11.97 -5.76
N ASN A 78 5.34 12.67 -4.72
CA ASN A 78 5.15 14.10 -4.54
C ASN A 78 6.48 14.75 -4.14
N PHE A 79 6.47 16.07 -3.96
CA PHE A 79 7.66 16.82 -3.55
C PHE A 79 8.26 16.34 -2.20
N MET A 80 7.44 15.77 -1.31
CA MET A 80 7.85 15.29 0.02
C MET A 80 8.37 13.84 0.01
N GLY A 81 8.24 13.13 -1.11
CA GLY A 81 8.74 11.77 -1.28
C GLY A 81 7.73 10.83 -1.94
N GLU A 82 7.96 9.53 -1.74
CA GLU A 82 7.16 8.45 -2.30
C GLU A 82 6.31 7.81 -1.20
N GLU A 83 5.01 7.71 -1.44
CA GLU A 83 4.04 7.03 -0.59
C GLU A 83 3.50 5.78 -1.27
N PHE A 84 3.32 4.72 -0.48
CA PHE A 84 2.81 3.45 -0.96
C PHE A 84 1.54 3.08 -0.21
N SER A 85 0.48 2.76 -0.94
CA SER A 85 -0.75 2.19 -0.41
C SER A 85 -1.00 0.83 -1.06
N ARG A 86 -1.41 -0.15 -0.25
CA ARG A 86 -1.67 -1.52 -0.68
C ARG A 86 -3.02 -1.97 -0.16
N GLY A 87 -3.67 -2.82 -0.92
CA GLY A 87 -4.95 -3.38 -0.51
C GLY A 87 -5.47 -4.41 -1.50
N LYS A 88 -6.69 -4.85 -1.27
CA LYS A 88 -7.41 -5.72 -2.22
C LYS A 88 -8.20 -4.88 -3.21
N TYR A 89 -8.40 -5.41 -4.40
CA TYR A 89 -9.34 -4.87 -5.36
C TYR A 89 -10.29 -5.94 -5.87
N SER A 90 -11.34 -5.52 -6.56
CA SER A 90 -12.19 -6.39 -7.36
C SER A 90 -12.52 -5.70 -8.67
N ILE A 91 -12.69 -6.48 -9.74
CA ILE A 91 -13.10 -5.99 -11.04
C ILE A 91 -14.40 -6.66 -11.42
N GLN A 92 -15.39 -5.85 -11.79
CA GLN A 92 -16.62 -6.31 -12.37
C GLN A 92 -16.92 -5.44 -13.58
N ASP A 93 -16.95 -6.07 -14.75
CA ASP A 93 -17.08 -5.40 -16.05
C ASP A 93 -16.00 -4.31 -16.23
N SER A 94 -16.41 -3.04 -16.32
CA SER A 94 -15.51 -1.89 -16.43
C SER A 94 -15.28 -1.17 -15.10
N ILE A 95 -15.76 -1.72 -13.98
CA ILE A 95 -15.68 -1.09 -12.66
C ILE A 95 -14.62 -1.80 -11.83
N ILE A 96 -13.67 -1.03 -11.31
CA ILE A 96 -12.67 -1.47 -10.35
C ILE A 96 -13.07 -0.92 -8.99
N LYS A 97 -13.14 -1.78 -7.97
CA LYS A 97 -13.36 -1.38 -6.58
C LYS A 97 -12.11 -1.65 -5.76
N LEU A 98 -11.57 -0.63 -5.12
CA LEU A 98 -10.48 -0.72 -4.16
C LEU A 98 -11.08 -0.94 -2.77
N GLY A 99 -10.54 -1.87 -2.00
CA GLY A 99 -11.01 -2.17 -0.64
C GLY A 99 -10.54 -1.18 0.42
N TYR A 100 -9.61 -0.30 0.08
CA TYR A 100 -9.07 0.73 0.97
C TYR A 100 -8.49 1.88 0.14
N ILE A 101 -8.50 3.10 0.68
CA ILE A 101 -7.79 4.25 0.13
C ILE A 101 -7.05 4.96 1.27
N SER A 102 -5.79 5.30 1.02
CA SER A 102 -5.02 6.08 1.97
C SER A 102 -5.48 7.54 2.01
N VAL A 103 -5.51 8.13 3.20
CA VAL A 103 -5.80 9.57 3.36
C VAL A 103 -4.73 10.38 2.62
N GLY A 104 -5.14 11.44 1.92
CA GLY A 104 -4.21 12.29 1.14
C GLY A 104 -3.98 11.84 -0.31
N SER A 105 -4.32 10.59 -0.63
CA SER A 105 -4.13 9.93 -1.93
C SER A 105 -4.67 10.71 -3.15
N VAL A 106 -3.99 10.67 -4.30
CA VAL A 106 -4.52 11.16 -5.60
C VAL A 106 -5.82 10.43 -6.00
N ILE A 107 -5.92 9.16 -5.63
CA ILE A 107 -7.17 8.40 -5.72
C ILE A 107 -8.03 8.77 -4.50
N LYS A 108 -9.17 9.41 -4.75
CA LYS A 108 -10.14 9.88 -3.77
C LYS A 108 -11.38 8.98 -3.67
N SER A 109 -11.60 8.08 -4.63
CA SER A 109 -12.74 7.16 -4.62
C SER A 109 -12.33 5.69 -4.74
N GLU A 110 -12.98 4.86 -3.93
CA GLU A 110 -12.84 3.40 -3.94
C GLU A 110 -13.36 2.81 -5.24
N THR A 111 -14.24 3.53 -5.94
CA THR A 111 -14.82 3.07 -7.20
C THR A 111 -14.17 3.81 -8.37
N LEU A 112 -13.58 3.03 -9.26
CA LEU A 112 -12.94 3.50 -10.48
C LEU A 112 -13.66 2.89 -11.69
N LEU A 113 -13.78 3.67 -12.76
CA LEU A 113 -14.45 3.27 -13.99
C LEU A 113 -13.46 3.33 -15.15
N MET A 114 -13.22 2.18 -15.78
CA MET A 114 -12.49 2.07 -17.02
C MET A 114 -13.38 2.50 -18.18
N ARG A 115 -12.87 3.38 -19.04
CA ARG A 115 -13.51 3.75 -20.30
C ARG A 115 -12.47 3.84 -21.40
N LYS A 116 -12.90 3.62 -22.64
CA LYS A 116 -12.08 3.96 -23.81
C LYS A 116 -12.03 5.47 -23.98
N GLY A 117 -10.82 5.99 -24.15
CA GLY A 117 -10.52 7.35 -24.57
C GLY A 117 -10.64 7.53 -26.08
N LEU A 118 -10.35 8.75 -26.53
CA LEU A 118 -10.46 9.13 -27.94
C LEU A 118 -9.39 8.46 -28.83
N ALA A 119 -8.24 8.11 -28.25
CA ALA A 119 -7.12 7.48 -28.95
C ALA A 119 -7.07 5.94 -28.72
N ASP A 120 -8.22 5.30 -28.46
CA ASP A 120 -8.34 3.87 -28.09
C ASP A 120 -7.59 3.47 -26.79
N GLU A 121 -7.04 4.45 -26.06
CA GLU A 121 -6.44 4.26 -24.75
C GLU A 121 -7.50 3.93 -23.70
N THR A 122 -7.15 3.11 -22.71
CA THR A 122 -8.03 2.89 -21.56
C THR A 122 -7.75 3.93 -20.50
N ILE A 123 -8.78 4.70 -20.16
CA ILE A 123 -8.77 5.78 -19.19
C ILE A 123 -9.50 5.32 -17.94
N LEU A 124 -8.88 5.56 -16.77
CA LEU A 124 -9.46 5.26 -15.48
C LEU A 124 -9.99 6.54 -14.82
N TYR A 125 -11.31 6.61 -14.66
CA TYR A 125 -12.02 7.70 -14.02
C TYR A 125 -12.36 7.34 -12.58
N GLN A 126 -12.31 8.32 -11.68
CA GLN A 126 -12.79 8.15 -10.31
C GLN A 126 -14.29 8.46 -10.24
N VAL A 127 -15.05 7.63 -9.53
CA VAL A 127 -16.50 7.76 -9.44
C VAL A 127 -16.91 7.98 -8.00
N ASP A 128 -17.51 9.12 -7.70
CA ASP A 128 -18.11 9.34 -6.39
C ASP A 128 -19.53 8.75 -6.35
N LYS A 129 -19.93 8.27 -5.17
CA LYS A 129 -21.29 7.81 -4.91
C LYS A 129 -21.95 8.79 -3.96
N ASP A 130 -22.69 9.73 -4.54
CA ASP A 130 -23.49 10.71 -3.80
C ASP A 130 -24.98 10.38 -4.00
N ASP A 131 -25.73 10.16 -2.92
CA ASP A 131 -27.17 9.91 -2.91
C ASP A 131 -27.71 8.98 -4.02
N ASN A 132 -27.12 7.77 -4.13
CA ASN A 132 -27.46 6.75 -5.15
C ASN A 132 -27.21 7.15 -6.63
N GLN A 133 -26.47 8.22 -6.87
CA GLN A 133 -26.00 8.57 -8.21
C GLN A 133 -24.49 8.37 -8.30
N TYR A 134 -24.06 7.68 -9.36
CA TYR A 134 -22.65 7.55 -9.70
C TYR A 134 -22.25 8.76 -10.54
N ARG A 135 -21.35 9.58 -10.02
CA ARG A 135 -20.85 10.77 -10.73
C ARG A 135 -19.35 10.64 -10.93
N ILE A 136 -18.90 10.89 -12.15
CA ILE A 136 -17.46 10.99 -12.41
C ILE A 136 -16.95 12.23 -11.69
N ILE A 137 -15.86 12.08 -10.94
CA ILE A 137 -15.20 13.20 -10.28
C ILE A 137 -14.40 13.96 -11.35
N GLU A 138 -15.05 14.90 -12.04
CA GLU A 138 -14.47 15.63 -13.17
C GLU A 138 -13.19 16.42 -12.82
N LYS A 139 -13.00 16.76 -11.55
CA LYS A 139 -11.79 17.45 -11.04
C LYS A 139 -10.60 16.54 -10.81
N THR A 140 -10.75 15.22 -10.96
CA THR A 140 -9.64 14.28 -10.85
C THR A 140 -9.05 14.01 -12.23
N LEU A 141 -7.75 14.23 -12.38
CA LEU A 141 -7.08 13.97 -13.64
C LEU A 141 -7.02 12.45 -13.89
N PRO A 142 -7.35 12.00 -15.11
CA PRO A 142 -7.50 10.59 -15.40
C PRO A 142 -6.17 9.84 -15.35
N PHE A 143 -6.19 8.57 -14.90
CA PHE A 143 -5.05 7.69 -15.08
C PHE A 143 -5.13 6.99 -16.44
N ILE A 144 -3.98 6.83 -17.10
CA ILE A 144 -3.87 6.21 -18.42
C ILE A 144 -3.27 4.82 -18.26
N LEU A 145 -3.91 3.81 -18.88
CA LEU A 145 -3.37 2.46 -18.96
C LEU A 145 -2.03 2.48 -19.70
N THR A 146 -0.97 2.09 -19.00
CA THR A 146 0.41 2.08 -19.51
C THR A 146 0.91 0.67 -19.77
N THR A 147 0.29 -0.35 -19.15
CA THR A 147 0.60 -1.76 -19.41
C THR A 147 -0.64 -2.61 -19.18
N SER A 148 -0.92 -3.52 -20.12
CA SER A 148 -1.89 -4.60 -20.00
C SER A 148 -1.20 -5.88 -20.45
N LYS A 149 -1.28 -6.95 -19.67
CA LYS A 149 -0.80 -8.29 -20.06
C LYS A 149 -1.96 -9.21 -20.38
#